data_AF-A0A285HZN3-F1
#
_entry.id   AF-A0A285HZN3-F1
#
_cell.length_a   1.000
_cell.length_b   1.000
_cell.length_c   1.000
_cell.angle_alpha   90.00
_cell.angle_beta   90.00
_cell.angle_gamma   90.00
#
_symmetry.space_group_name_H-M   'P 1'
#
loop_
_entity.id
_entity.type
_entity.pdbx_description
1 polymer ?
#
loop_
_entity_poly.entity_id
_entity_poly.type
_entity_poly.pdbx_seq_one_letter_code
_entity_poly.pdbx_strand_id
1 'polypeptide(L)'
;MSSDSQSRRDAQFERLAQIADDMAATAETSANVHDQLAGSMPSAAEHAARDRLFAAAERRAAETFRAHELLPDDIREAVRAVRPAQPVTDPDQRQVDLDARIEDFHRREHQLREREDFLERREDYRTDRHDARDRAADDRDRTADARDRTADARDRTADARDRAADQREIDFETEQPRLE
;
A
#
# COMPACT_ATOMS: atom_id res chain seq x y z
N MET A 1 47.66 19.85 -10.19
CA MET A 1 46.61 18.88 -9.84
C MET A 1 46.87 18.13 -8.52
N SER A 2 48.12 17.99 -8.03
CA SER A 2 48.37 17.32 -6.74
C SER A 2 47.91 18.08 -5.49
N SER A 3 47.94 19.42 -5.49
CA SER A 3 47.58 20.24 -4.31
C SER A 3 46.12 20.07 -3.87
N ASP A 4 45.19 20.00 -4.82
CA ASP A 4 43.75 19.84 -4.51
C ASP A 4 43.42 18.45 -3.95
N SER A 5 44.15 17.42 -4.38
CA SER A 5 43.97 16.06 -3.87
C SER A 5 44.53 15.88 -2.46
N GLN A 6 45.60 16.61 -2.11
CA GLN A 6 46.16 16.61 -0.75
C GLN A 6 45.22 17.37 0.19
N SER A 7 44.81 18.58 -0.17
CA SER A 7 43.87 19.38 0.64
C SER A 7 42.54 18.66 0.94
N ARG A 8 42.02 17.87 -0.01
CA ARG A 8 40.81 17.05 0.22
C ARG A 8 41.02 15.89 1.20
N ARG A 9 42.21 15.26 1.17
CA ARG A 9 42.56 14.19 2.12
C ARG A 9 42.76 14.76 3.52
N ASP A 10 43.44 15.88 3.64
CA ASP A 10 43.69 16.54 4.93
C ASP A 10 42.36 16.93 5.59
N ALA A 11 41.42 17.50 4.82
CA ALA A 11 40.06 17.81 5.30
C ALA A 11 39.23 16.56 5.65
N GLN A 12 39.54 15.40 5.07
CA GLN A 12 38.88 14.14 5.42
C GLN A 12 39.40 13.59 6.74
N PHE A 13 40.72 13.60 6.94
CA PHE A 13 41.35 13.19 8.19
C PHE A 13 40.94 14.08 9.37
N GLU A 14 40.85 15.39 9.16
CA GLU A 14 40.38 16.32 10.19
C GLU A 14 38.92 16.04 10.59
N ARG A 15 38.05 15.75 9.62
CA ARG A 15 36.65 15.36 9.91
C ARG A 15 36.57 14.06 10.71
N LEU A 16 37.42 13.08 10.40
CA LEU A 16 37.46 11.82 11.14
C LEU A 16 37.98 12.03 12.56
N ALA A 17 38.97 12.90 12.75
CA ALA A 17 39.45 13.27 14.08
C ALA A 17 38.36 13.94 14.92
N GLN A 18 37.59 14.86 14.33
CA GLN A 18 36.48 15.51 15.04
C GLN A 18 35.39 14.51 15.46
N ILE A 19 35.00 13.59 14.57
CA ILE A 19 34.00 12.56 14.88
C ILE A 19 34.50 11.67 16.03
N ALA A 20 35.78 11.29 16.02
CA ALA A 20 36.38 10.49 17.08
C ALA A 20 36.39 11.23 18.44
N ASP A 21 36.72 12.53 18.46
CA ASP A 21 36.64 13.35 19.68
C ASP A 21 35.20 13.48 20.20
N ASP A 22 34.22 13.69 19.32
CA ASP A 22 32.80 13.78 19.70
C ASP A 22 32.31 12.46 20.31
N MET A 23 32.73 11.32 19.74
CA MET A 23 32.43 9.99 20.29
C MET A 23 33.12 9.77 21.64
N ALA A 24 34.38 10.21 21.81
CA ALA A 24 35.09 10.13 23.08
C ALA A 24 34.40 10.97 24.18
N ALA A 25 33.98 12.19 23.87
CA ALA A 25 33.27 13.06 24.80
C ALA A 25 31.91 12.47 25.22
N THR A 26 31.20 11.87 24.28
CA THR A 26 29.94 11.16 24.55
C THR A 26 30.16 9.97 25.48
N ALA A 27 31.21 9.19 25.21
CA ALA A 27 31.56 8.03 26.03
C ALA A 27 32.00 8.41 27.45
N GLU A 28 32.71 9.52 27.62
CA GLU A 28 33.05 10.05 28.96
C GLU A 28 31.83 10.51 29.74
N THR A 29 30.89 11.15 29.04
CA THR A 29 29.61 11.52 29.65
C THR A 29 28.86 10.28 30.13
N SER A 30 28.82 9.23 29.30
CA SER A 30 28.24 7.92 29.67
C SER A 30 28.96 7.30 30.87
N ALA A 31 30.29 7.30 30.88
CA ALA A 31 31.09 6.78 31.98
C ALA A 31 30.79 7.49 33.31
N ASN A 32 30.69 8.83 33.29
CA ASN A 32 30.37 9.63 34.46
C ASN A 32 28.97 9.34 35.00
N VAL A 33 27.99 9.12 34.11
CA VAL A 33 26.63 8.70 34.50
C VAL A 33 26.68 7.32 35.16
N HIS A 34 27.43 6.38 34.60
CA HIS A 34 27.60 5.05 35.14
C HIS A 34 28.32 5.03 36.51
N ASP A 35 29.31 5.90 36.74
CA ASP A 35 29.93 6.02 38.08
C ASP A 35 28.97 6.53 39.13
N GLN A 36 28.10 7.49 38.78
CA GLN A 36 27.07 7.99 39.70
C GLN A 36 26.09 6.87 40.10
N LEU A 37 25.85 5.93 39.19
CA LEU A 37 25.00 4.76 39.41
C LEU A 37 25.75 3.58 40.05
N ALA A 38 27.08 3.58 40.09
CA ALA A 38 27.87 2.49 40.67
C ALA A 38 27.60 2.26 42.16
N GLY A 39 27.15 3.31 42.87
CA GLY A 39 26.73 3.21 44.27
C GLY A 39 25.44 2.41 44.49
N SER A 40 24.58 2.28 43.47
CA SER A 40 23.32 1.52 43.53
C SER A 40 23.35 0.24 42.69
N MET A 41 24.21 0.16 41.67
CA MET A 41 24.33 -0.98 40.77
C MET A 41 25.81 -1.32 40.51
N PRO A 42 26.33 -2.45 41.04
CA PRO A 42 27.72 -2.86 40.80
C PRO A 42 28.08 -3.03 39.31
N SER A 43 27.12 -3.45 38.47
CA SER A 43 27.29 -3.56 37.02
C SER A 43 27.56 -2.20 36.36
N ALA A 44 27.12 -1.08 36.95
CA ALA A 44 27.39 0.25 36.43
C ALA A 44 28.89 0.61 36.54
N ALA A 45 29.63 0.08 37.53
CA ALA A 45 31.08 0.29 37.61
C ALA A 45 31.81 -0.36 36.42
N GLU A 46 31.37 -1.54 35.99
CA GLU A 46 31.93 -2.23 34.82
C GLU A 46 31.62 -1.48 33.52
N HIS A 47 30.39 -0.95 33.40
CA HIS A 47 30.00 -0.09 32.28
C HIS A 47 30.82 1.19 32.24
N ALA A 48 31.06 1.85 33.38
CA ALA A 48 31.90 3.05 33.45
C ALA A 48 33.35 2.77 33.04
N ALA A 49 33.92 1.62 33.45
CA ALA A 49 35.26 1.22 33.04
C ALA A 49 35.34 0.96 31.52
N ARG A 50 34.32 0.29 30.95
CA ARG A 50 34.25 0.02 29.52
C ARG A 50 34.13 1.30 28.69
N ASP A 51 33.28 2.23 29.12
CA ASP A 51 33.07 3.50 28.43
C ASP A 51 34.33 4.37 28.43
N ARG A 52 35.12 4.34 29.52
CA ARG A 52 36.44 4.99 29.58
C ARG A 52 37.46 4.37 28.64
N LEU A 53 37.48 3.05 28.50
CA LEU A 53 38.36 2.37 27.55
C LEU A 53 38.01 2.76 26.11
N PHE A 54 36.72 2.90 25.80
CA PHE A 54 36.27 3.37 24.50
C PHE A 54 36.61 4.84 24.25
N ALA A 55 36.38 5.72 25.23
CA ALA A 55 36.79 7.12 25.14
C ALA A 55 38.31 7.26 24.89
N ALA A 56 39.12 6.46 25.60
CA ALA A 56 40.56 6.44 25.40
C ALA A 56 40.96 5.92 24.01
N ALA A 57 40.27 4.90 23.49
CA ALA A 57 40.51 4.38 22.14
C ALA A 57 40.15 5.41 21.06
N GLU A 58 39.02 6.10 21.21
CA GLU A 58 38.58 7.14 20.27
C GLU A 58 39.49 8.38 20.31
N ARG A 59 39.99 8.80 21.48
CA ARG A 59 41.01 9.87 21.56
C ARG A 59 42.29 9.51 20.81
N ARG A 60 42.75 8.26 20.93
CA ARG A 60 43.94 7.77 20.19
C ARG A 60 43.65 7.66 18.69
N ALA A 61 42.42 7.31 18.30
CA ALA A 61 42.00 7.36 16.90
C ALA A 61 42.04 8.80 16.36
N ALA A 62 41.55 9.78 17.12
CA ALA A 62 41.60 11.18 16.75
C ALA A 62 43.03 11.69 16.56
N GLU A 63 43.95 11.34 17.47
CA GLU A 63 45.38 11.63 17.33
C GLU A 63 45.99 11.01 16.07
N THR A 64 45.63 9.76 15.78
CA THR A 64 46.10 9.05 14.57
C THR A 64 45.60 9.72 13.28
N PHE A 65 44.33 10.14 13.26
CA PHE A 65 43.77 10.85 12.12
C PHE A 65 44.43 12.22 11.93
N ARG A 66 44.72 12.96 13.01
CA ARG A 66 45.48 14.22 12.93
C ARG A 66 46.91 14.01 12.42
N ALA A 67 47.52 12.86 12.71
CA ALA A 67 48.80 12.45 12.13
C ALA A 67 48.70 12.02 10.65
N HIS A 68 47.49 12.01 10.06
CA HIS A 68 47.21 11.55 8.68
C HIS A 68 47.56 10.06 8.47
N GLU A 69 47.46 9.27 9.53
CA GLU A 69 47.73 7.84 9.53
C GLU A 69 46.42 7.02 9.55
N LEU A 70 46.50 5.78 9.09
CA LEU A 70 45.39 4.82 9.22
C LEU A 70 45.39 4.25 10.63
N LEU A 71 44.20 3.99 11.19
CA LEU A 71 44.08 3.41 12.53
C LEU A 71 44.87 2.09 12.65
N PRO A 72 45.80 2.03 13.61
CA PRO A 72 46.39 0.78 14.08
C PRO A 72 45.33 -0.29 14.38
N ASP A 73 45.66 -1.56 14.13
CA ASP A 73 44.73 -2.69 14.30
C ASP A 73 44.23 -2.82 15.75
N ASP A 74 45.07 -2.51 16.74
CA ASP A 74 44.72 -2.51 18.17
C ASP A 74 43.64 -1.48 18.52
N ILE A 75 43.70 -0.28 17.91
CA ILE A 75 42.67 0.76 18.09
C ILE A 75 41.37 0.33 17.40
N ARG A 76 41.46 -0.26 16.20
CA ARG A 76 40.27 -0.77 15.49
C ARG A 76 39.58 -1.90 16.26
N GLU A 77 40.35 -2.80 16.84
CA GLU A 77 39.83 -3.88 17.67
C GLU A 77 39.22 -3.34 18.97
N ALA A 78 39.84 -2.36 19.62
CA ALA A 78 39.30 -1.73 20.82
C ALA A 78 37.95 -1.02 20.56
N VAL A 79 37.86 -0.21 19.49
CA VAL A 79 36.62 0.46 19.07
C VAL A 79 35.53 -0.56 18.74
N ARG A 80 35.89 -1.65 18.04
CA ARG A 80 34.95 -2.71 17.65
C ARG A 80 34.47 -3.55 18.83
N ALA A 81 35.34 -3.80 19.81
CA ALA A 81 35.01 -4.60 20.99
C ALA A 81 34.03 -3.89 21.92
N VAL A 82 34.05 -2.54 21.95
CA VAL A 82 33.14 -1.76 22.78
C VAL A 82 31.86 -1.35 22.05
N ARG A 83 31.90 -1.20 20.72
CA ARG A 83 30.71 -0.95 19.91
C ARG A 83 29.72 -2.12 20.05
N PRO A 84 28.48 -1.90 20.51
CA PRO A 84 27.55 -3.00 20.71
C PRO A 84 27.25 -3.70 19.38
N ALA A 85 27.43 -5.02 19.37
CA ALA A 85 27.00 -5.88 18.27
C ALA A 85 25.47 -5.91 18.24
N GLN A 86 24.87 -5.13 17.34
CA GLN A 86 23.42 -4.93 17.20
C GLN A 86 22.77 -4.26 18.42
N PRO A 87 21.70 -3.46 18.25
CA PRO A 87 20.86 -3.12 19.39
C PRO A 87 20.32 -4.44 19.95
N VAL A 88 20.75 -4.80 21.15
CA VAL A 88 20.06 -5.81 21.96
C VAL A 88 18.67 -5.25 22.27
N THR A 89 17.73 -5.47 21.36
CA THR A 89 16.31 -5.29 21.67
C THR A 89 16.02 -6.18 22.86
N ASP A 90 15.70 -5.55 23.99
CA ASP A 90 15.18 -6.17 25.18
C ASP A 90 14.10 -7.22 24.79
N PRO A 91 14.14 -8.47 25.30
CA PRO A 91 13.09 -9.45 25.05
C PRO A 91 11.68 -8.89 25.31
N ASP A 92 11.52 -7.97 26.26
CA ASP A 92 10.24 -7.33 26.55
C ASP A 92 9.82 -6.38 25.42
N GLN A 93 10.78 -5.64 24.84
CA GLN A 93 10.51 -4.77 23.68
C GLN A 93 10.14 -5.59 22.43
N ARG A 94 10.78 -6.76 22.23
CA ARG A 94 10.42 -7.65 21.11
C ARG A 94 9.00 -8.17 21.22
N GLN A 95 8.55 -8.47 22.43
CA GLN A 95 7.19 -8.93 22.66
C GLN A 95 6.18 -7.82 22.34
N VAL A 96 6.43 -6.60 22.81
CA VAL A 96 5.60 -5.43 22.49
C VAL A 96 5.50 -5.18 20.99
N ASP A 97 6.63 -5.26 20.28
CA ASP A 97 6.65 -5.07 18.82
C ASP A 97 5.87 -6.18 18.08
N LEU A 98 5.90 -7.41 18.59
CA LEU A 98 5.16 -8.53 18.04
C LEU A 98 3.65 -8.37 18.29
N ASP A 99 3.25 -7.99 19.50
CA ASP A 99 1.86 -7.77 19.85
C ASP A 99 1.27 -6.63 19.01
N ALA A 100 2.02 -5.53 18.82
CA ALA A 100 1.62 -4.43 17.94
C ALA A 100 1.43 -4.90 16.48
N ARG A 101 2.29 -5.80 15.98
CA ARG A 101 2.12 -6.38 14.63
C ARG A 101 0.90 -7.27 14.52
N ILE A 102 0.60 -8.06 15.55
CA ILE A 102 -0.57 -8.93 15.59
C ILE A 102 -1.86 -8.08 15.60
N GLU A 103 -1.91 -7.01 16.39
CA GLU A 103 -3.03 -6.08 16.39
C GLU A 103 -3.22 -5.39 15.03
N ASP A 104 -2.13 -4.95 14.40
CA ASP A 104 -2.17 -4.35 13.07
C ASP A 104 -2.63 -5.35 11.99
N PHE A 105 -2.26 -6.63 12.14
CA PHE A 105 -2.78 -7.71 11.30
C PHE A 105 -4.31 -7.87 11.46
N HIS A 106 -4.81 -7.97 12.69
CA HIS A 106 -6.26 -8.10 12.93
C HIS A 106 -7.05 -6.87 12.46
N ARG A 107 -6.48 -5.67 12.62
CA ARG A 107 -7.07 -4.43 12.09
C ARG A 107 -7.20 -4.48 10.57
N ARG A 108 -6.14 -4.88 9.87
CA ARG A 108 -6.17 -5.03 8.41
C ARG A 108 -7.14 -6.10 7.97
N GLU A 109 -7.21 -7.22 8.69
CA GLU A 109 -8.17 -8.29 8.41
C GLU A 109 -9.61 -7.80 8.52
N HIS A 110 -9.95 -7.05 9.58
CA HIS A 110 -11.27 -6.45 9.74
C HIS A 110 -11.63 -5.51 8.58
N GLN A 111 -10.69 -4.63 8.20
CA GLN A 111 -10.90 -3.70 7.08
C GLN A 111 -11.12 -4.44 5.75
N LEU A 112 -10.43 -5.56 5.53
CA LEU A 112 -10.63 -6.38 4.35
C LEU A 112 -12.02 -7.02 4.32
N ARG A 113 -12.50 -7.54 5.45
CA ARG A 113 -13.86 -8.09 5.56
C ARG A 113 -14.93 -7.04 5.31
N GLU A 114 -14.82 -5.86 5.92
CA GLU A 114 -15.77 -4.76 5.67
C GLU A 114 -15.81 -4.35 4.19
N ARG A 115 -14.64 -4.35 3.54
CA ARG A 115 -14.51 -4.04 2.12
C ARG A 115 -15.12 -5.14 1.24
N GLU A 116 -14.95 -6.40 1.60
CA GLU A 116 -15.55 -7.53 0.91
C GLU A 116 -17.08 -7.47 1.00
N ASP A 117 -17.62 -7.31 2.20
CA ASP A 117 -19.06 -7.15 2.43
C ASP A 117 -19.66 -5.97 1.64
N PHE A 118 -18.92 -4.86 1.54
CA PHE A 118 -19.34 -3.71 0.74
C PHE A 118 -19.37 -4.04 -0.75
N LEU A 119 -18.39 -4.77 -1.26
CA LEU A 119 -18.33 -5.16 -2.66
C LEU A 119 -19.43 -6.17 -3.02
N GLU A 120 -19.72 -7.11 -2.12
CA GLU A 120 -20.82 -8.08 -2.28
C GLU A 120 -22.16 -7.35 -2.36
N ARG A 121 -22.49 -6.48 -1.38
CA ARG A 121 -23.71 -5.66 -1.41
C ARG A 121 -23.84 -4.81 -2.65
N ARG A 122 -22.71 -4.28 -3.16
CA ARG A 122 -22.70 -3.49 -4.40
C ARG A 122 -23.00 -4.34 -5.62
N GLU A 123 -22.53 -5.58 -5.65
CA GLU A 123 -22.78 -6.50 -6.75
C GLU A 123 -24.21 -7.02 -6.75
N ASP A 124 -24.78 -7.33 -5.58
CA ASP A 124 -26.20 -7.66 -5.43
C ASP A 124 -27.08 -6.55 -6.00
N TYR A 125 -26.82 -5.29 -5.62
CA TYR A 125 -27.55 -4.14 -6.13
C TYR A 125 -27.46 -4.00 -7.67
N ARG A 126 -26.31 -4.33 -8.26
CA ARG A 126 -26.14 -4.30 -9.72
C ARG A 126 -26.93 -5.41 -10.40
N THR A 127 -26.89 -6.61 -9.84
CA THR A 127 -27.64 -7.78 -10.31
C THR A 127 -29.14 -7.50 -10.26
N ASP A 128 -29.66 -7.03 -9.12
CA ASP A 128 -31.07 -6.67 -8.96
C ASP A 128 -31.51 -5.62 -9.99
N ARG A 129 -30.66 -4.63 -10.25
CA ARG A 129 -30.92 -3.58 -11.25
C ARG A 129 -30.88 -4.12 -12.68
N HIS A 130 -30.04 -5.11 -12.97
CA HIS A 130 -29.99 -5.78 -14.26
C HIS A 130 -31.27 -6.58 -14.49
N ASP A 131 -31.63 -7.43 -13.53
CA ASP A 131 -32.85 -8.23 -13.55
C ASP A 131 -34.11 -7.38 -13.72
N ALA A 132 -34.19 -6.24 -13.01
CA ALA A 132 -35.31 -5.32 -13.16
C ALA A 132 -35.40 -4.74 -14.58
N ARG A 133 -34.26 -4.49 -15.23
CA ARG A 133 -34.19 -4.01 -16.61
C ARG A 133 -34.61 -5.08 -17.61
N ASP A 134 -34.18 -6.32 -17.39
CA ASP A 134 -34.53 -7.45 -18.25
C ASP A 134 -36.03 -7.73 -18.19
N ARG A 135 -36.62 -7.78 -16.98
CA ARG A 135 -38.07 -7.92 -16.82
C ARG A 135 -38.85 -6.81 -17.55
N ALA A 136 -38.36 -5.56 -17.47
CA ALA A 136 -38.98 -4.44 -18.17
C ALA A 136 -38.77 -4.48 -19.70
N ALA A 137 -37.73 -5.15 -20.20
CA ALA A 137 -37.56 -5.43 -21.62
C ALA A 137 -38.57 -6.50 -22.08
N ASP A 138 -38.67 -7.61 -21.36
CA ASP A 138 -39.62 -8.68 -21.65
C ASP A 138 -41.07 -8.17 -21.70
N ASP A 139 -41.46 -7.29 -20.76
CA ASP A 139 -42.80 -6.69 -20.74
C ASP A 139 -43.06 -5.81 -21.96
N ARG A 140 -42.05 -5.08 -22.44
CA ARG A 140 -42.14 -4.27 -23.66
C ARG A 140 -42.29 -5.16 -24.89
N ASP A 141 -41.54 -6.24 -24.97
CA ASP A 141 -41.61 -7.19 -26.08
C ASP A 141 -42.98 -7.88 -26.14
N ARG A 142 -43.50 -8.36 -25.01
CA ARG A 142 -44.87 -8.90 -24.95
C ARG A 142 -45.93 -7.90 -25.39
N THR A 143 -45.73 -6.61 -25.07
CA THR A 143 -46.63 -5.54 -25.50
C THR A 143 -46.51 -5.28 -27.00
N ALA A 144 -45.31 -5.33 -27.57
CA ALA A 144 -45.08 -5.23 -29.01
C ALA A 144 -45.78 -6.39 -29.75
N ASP A 145 -45.58 -7.63 -29.30
CA ASP A 145 -46.23 -8.82 -29.88
C ASP A 145 -47.76 -8.74 -29.85
N ALA A 146 -48.33 -8.11 -28.82
CA ALA A 146 -49.77 -7.90 -28.73
C ALA A 146 -50.27 -6.85 -29.74
N ARG A 147 -49.48 -5.80 -30.00
CA ARG A 147 -49.79 -4.79 -31.02
C ARG A 147 -49.72 -5.39 -32.42
N ASP A 148 -48.70 -6.19 -32.70
CA ASP A 148 -48.52 -6.84 -34.00
C ASP A 148 -49.69 -7.79 -34.29
N ARG A 149 -50.07 -8.63 -33.33
CA ARG A 149 -51.28 -9.48 -33.46
C ARG A 149 -52.55 -8.68 -33.73
N THR A 150 -52.66 -7.48 -33.17
CA THR A 150 -53.81 -6.59 -33.41
C THR A 150 -53.74 -5.96 -34.80
N ALA A 151 -52.56 -5.58 -35.28
CA ALA A 151 -52.34 -5.10 -36.64
C ALA A 151 -52.71 -6.18 -37.66
N ASP A 152 -52.20 -7.41 -37.50
CA ASP A 152 -52.52 -8.56 -38.35
C ASP A 152 -54.02 -8.85 -38.43
N ALA A 153 -54.75 -8.63 -37.34
CA ALA A 153 -56.21 -8.81 -37.32
C ALA A 153 -56.94 -7.70 -38.09
N ARG A 154 -56.43 -6.46 -38.04
CA ARG A 154 -56.97 -5.35 -38.83
C ARG A 154 -56.72 -5.56 -40.31
N ASP A 155 -55.54 -5.99 -40.68
CA ASP A 155 -55.16 -6.25 -42.08
C ASP A 155 -56.04 -7.35 -42.67
N ARG A 156 -56.21 -8.47 -41.96
CA ARG A 156 -57.15 -9.53 -42.38
C ARG A 156 -58.59 -9.04 -42.55
N THR A 157 -59.01 -8.07 -41.75
CA THR A 157 -60.34 -7.46 -41.87
C THR A 157 -60.43 -6.53 -43.08
N ALA A 158 -59.36 -5.76 -43.36
CA ALA A 158 -59.27 -4.94 -44.56
C ALA A 158 -59.31 -5.80 -45.83
N ASP A 159 -58.47 -6.85 -45.90
CA ASP A 159 -58.45 -7.80 -47.02
C ASP A 159 -59.81 -8.46 -47.27
N ALA A 160 -60.59 -8.70 -46.21
CA ALA A 160 -61.94 -9.25 -46.35
C ALA A 160 -62.93 -8.22 -46.92
N ARG A 161 -62.79 -6.94 -46.56
CA ARG A 161 -63.63 -5.86 -47.13
C ARG A 161 -63.29 -5.61 -48.59
N ASP A 162 -62.01 -5.63 -48.94
CA ASP A 162 -61.54 -5.43 -50.31
C ASP A 162 -62.07 -6.54 -51.20
N ARG A 163 -61.90 -7.81 -50.81
CA ARG A 163 -62.50 -8.95 -51.54
C ARG A 163 -64.02 -8.85 -51.71
N ALA A 164 -64.73 -8.34 -50.70
CA ALA A 164 -66.16 -8.13 -50.79
C ALA A 164 -66.55 -6.94 -51.69
N ALA A 165 -65.68 -5.93 -51.81
CA ALA A 165 -65.86 -4.83 -52.74
C ALA A 165 -65.62 -5.29 -54.17
N ASP A 166 -64.53 -6.02 -54.42
CA ASP A 166 -64.20 -6.60 -55.71
C ASP A 166 -65.35 -7.51 -56.20
N GLN A 167 -65.92 -8.34 -55.33
CA GLN A 167 -67.07 -9.18 -55.70
C GLN A 167 -68.29 -8.35 -56.10
N ARG A 168 -68.60 -7.27 -55.39
CA ARG A 168 -69.73 -6.39 -55.76
C ARG A 168 -69.49 -5.70 -57.10
N GLU A 169 -68.25 -5.35 -57.42
CA GLU A 169 -67.89 -4.78 -58.72
C GLU A 169 -68.10 -5.80 -59.84
N ILE A 170 -67.64 -7.04 -59.66
CA ILE A 170 -67.89 -8.14 -60.60
C ILE A 170 -69.39 -8.39 -60.79
N ASP A 171 -70.15 -8.48 -59.70
CA ASP A 171 -71.59 -8.71 -59.76
C ASP A 171 -72.30 -7.57 -60.52
N PHE A 172 -71.92 -6.32 -60.24
CA PHE A 172 -72.44 -5.16 -60.95
C PHE A 172 -72.12 -5.18 -62.45
N GLU A 173 -70.89 -5.52 -62.83
CA GLU A 173 -70.48 -5.63 -64.24
C GLU A 173 -71.19 -6.77 -64.98
N THR A 174 -71.45 -7.89 -64.30
CA THR A 174 -72.10 -9.06 -64.89
C THR A 174 -73.63 -8.94 -64.95
N GLU A 175 -74.25 -8.20 -64.03
CA GLU A 175 -75.69 -7.94 -64.00
C GLU A 175 -76.14 -6.78 -64.91
N GLN A 176 -75.22 -5.97 -65.47
CA GLN A 176 -75.62 -5.04 -66.51
C GLN A 176 -76.12 -5.82 -67.73
N PRO A 177 -77.43 -5.76 -68.08
CA PRO A 177 -77.85 -6.31 -69.34
C PRO A 177 -77.09 -5.57 -70.43
N ARG A 178 -76.53 -6.29 -71.40
CA ARG A 178 -76.12 -5.70 -72.67
C ARG A 178 -77.37 -5.03 -73.26
N LEU A 179 -77.54 -3.76 -72.96
CA LEU A 179 -78.55 -2.90 -73.56
C LEU A 179 -78.08 -2.63 -74.99
N GLU A 180 -78.28 -3.62 -75.86
CA GLU A 180 -78.27 -3.49 -77.33
C GLU A 180 -79.70 -3.42 -77.85
#